data_AF-A0AAE0QZC5-F1
#
_entry.id   AF-A0AAE0QZC5-F1
#
_cell.length_a   1.000
_cell.length_b   1.000
_cell.length_c   1.000
_cell.angle_alpha   90.00
_cell.angle_beta   90.00
_cell.angle_gamma   90.00
#
_symmetry.space_group_name_H-M   'P 1'
#
loop_
_entity.id
_entity.type
_entity.pdbx_description
1 polymer ?
#
loop_
_entity_poly.entity_id
_entity_poly.type
_entity_poly.pdbx_seq_one_letter_code
_entity_poly.pdbx_strand_id
1 'polypeptide(L)'
;MASKTKAGKVNSKNKEDAPYELENQFVLRLPQEYASTVRRIAQSGSMNLKDRLTIELHADGRHGIVRVDRVPLACKLVDLPCILESLKTVDKKTFYKTADVCQ
;
A
#
# COMPACT_ATOMS: atom_id res chain seq x y z
N MET A 1 9.04 32.04 -46.29
CA MET A 1 9.97 31.45 -45.31
C MET A 1 10.58 32.60 -44.51
N ALA A 2 10.64 32.67 -43.19
CA ALA A 2 10.26 31.75 -42.12
C ALA A 2 9.66 32.58 -40.96
N SER A 3 8.66 32.00 -40.31
CA SER A 3 7.88 32.59 -39.23
C SER A 3 8.72 32.72 -37.94
N LYS A 4 8.54 33.82 -37.20
CA LYS A 4 9.09 34.02 -35.86
C LYS A 4 8.33 33.13 -34.86
N THR A 5 9.00 32.17 -34.23
CA THR A 5 8.45 31.48 -33.06
C THR A 5 9.10 32.05 -31.80
N LYS A 6 8.30 32.78 -31.03
CA LYS A 6 8.66 33.39 -29.74
C LYS A 6 8.83 32.26 -28.72
N ALA A 7 10.03 32.11 -28.17
CA ALA A 7 10.32 31.11 -27.14
C ALA A 7 9.42 31.33 -25.92
N GLY A 8 8.67 30.29 -25.57
CA GLY A 8 7.78 30.24 -24.43
C GLY A 8 8.54 30.44 -23.12
N LYS A 9 7.94 31.27 -22.28
CA LYS A 9 8.35 31.68 -20.93
C LYS A 9 8.58 30.44 -20.05
N VAL A 10 9.77 30.31 -19.45
CA VAL A 10 10.06 29.29 -18.44
C VAL A 10 9.19 29.59 -17.22
N ASN A 11 8.17 28.76 -17.01
CA ASN A 11 7.25 28.86 -15.89
C ASN A 11 7.92 28.30 -14.63
N SER A 12 7.84 29.05 -13.54
CA SER A 12 8.29 28.70 -12.20
C SER A 12 7.65 27.36 -11.79
N LYS A 13 8.43 26.34 -11.47
CA LYS A 13 7.91 25.04 -11.01
C LYS A 13 7.28 25.22 -9.62
N ASN A 14 5.95 25.24 -9.55
CA ASN A 14 5.21 25.13 -8.29
C ASN A 14 5.29 23.67 -7.81
N LYS A 15 5.31 23.45 -6.48
CA LYS A 15 5.27 22.11 -5.86
C LYS A 15 4.05 21.25 -6.25
N GLU A 16 3.06 21.85 -6.91
CA GLU A 16 1.84 21.19 -7.40
C GLU A 16 2.04 20.40 -8.71
N ASP A 17 3.16 20.58 -9.40
CA ASP A 17 3.48 19.86 -10.65
C ASP A 17 4.19 18.50 -10.41
N ALA A 18 4.31 18.05 -9.16
CA ALA A 18 4.84 16.72 -8.86
C ALA A 18 3.77 15.66 -9.19
N PRO A 19 4.12 14.56 -9.89
CA PRO A 19 3.17 13.49 -10.13
C PRO A 19 2.68 12.92 -8.79
N TYR A 20 1.37 12.74 -8.64
CA TYR A 20 0.80 12.06 -7.50
C TYR A 20 1.25 10.59 -7.50
N GLU A 21 1.92 10.15 -6.43
CA GLU A 21 2.23 8.74 -6.23
C GLU A 21 0.96 7.98 -5.80
N LEU A 22 0.65 6.89 -6.48
CA LEU A 22 -0.48 6.04 -6.13
C LEU A 22 -0.16 5.22 -4.88
N GLU A 23 -1.15 5.09 -4.00
CA GLU A 23 -1.04 4.25 -2.81
C GLU A 23 -1.07 2.76 -3.23
N ASN A 24 -0.05 2.00 -2.80
CA ASN A 24 0.03 0.56 -3.07
C ASN A 24 -0.60 -0.23 -1.93
N GLN A 25 -1.57 -1.09 -2.25
CA GLN A 25 -2.28 -1.92 -1.27
C GLN A 25 -2.23 -3.40 -1.68
N PHE A 26 -2.07 -4.28 -0.69
CA PHE A 26 -2.02 -5.74 -0.87
C PHE A 26 -2.64 -6.45 0.35
N VAL A 27 -2.99 -7.72 0.20
CA VAL A 27 -3.62 -8.53 1.26
C VAL A 27 -2.57 -9.31 2.05
N LEU A 28 -2.49 -9.06 3.36
CA LEU A 28 -1.69 -9.89 4.28
C LEU A 28 -2.53 -11.04 4.86
N ARG A 29 -2.19 -12.27 4.51
CA ARG A 29 -2.77 -13.50 5.10
C ARG A 29 -1.81 -14.13 6.11
N LEU A 30 -2.31 -14.50 7.28
CA LEU A 30 -1.56 -15.15 8.36
C LEU A 30 -2.23 -16.45 8.80
N PRO A 31 -1.50 -17.40 9.41
CA PRO A 31 -2.11 -18.52 10.11
C PRO A 31 -3.03 -18.02 11.23
N GLN A 32 -4.08 -18.79 11.53
CA GLN A 32 -5.22 -18.36 12.35
C GLN A 32 -4.82 -17.80 13.72
N GLU A 33 -3.86 -18.41 14.39
CA GLU A 33 -3.35 -17.98 15.69
C GLU A 33 -2.69 -16.59 15.64
N TYR A 34 -1.83 -16.34 14.66
CA TYR A 34 -1.16 -15.04 14.46
C TYR A 34 -2.14 -13.98 13.96
N ALA A 35 -3.07 -14.35 13.07
CA ALA A 35 -4.13 -13.46 12.60
C ALA A 35 -5.00 -12.97 13.77
N SER A 36 -5.34 -13.86 14.70
CA SER A 36 -6.12 -13.51 15.90
C SER A 36 -5.33 -12.57 16.81
N THR A 37 -4.03 -12.79 16.97
CA THR A 37 -3.14 -11.89 17.73
C THR A 37 -3.06 -10.51 17.09
N VAL A 38 -2.74 -10.42 15.80
CA VAL A 38 -2.65 -9.14 15.06
C VAL A 38 -3.98 -8.39 15.10
N ARG A 39 -5.11 -9.10 14.96
CA ARG A 39 -6.46 -8.51 15.08
C ARG A 39 -6.67 -7.85 16.44
N ARG A 40 -6.33 -8.52 17.54
CA ARG A 40 -6.46 -7.95 18.90
C ARG A 40 -5.60 -6.69 19.07
N ILE A 41 -4.38 -6.70 18.53
CA ILE A 41 -3.47 -5.55 18.60
C ILE A 41 -4.05 -4.37 17.81
N ALA A 42 -4.47 -4.60 16.56
CA ALA A 42 -5.04 -3.55 15.70
C ALA A 42 -6.31 -2.92 16.31
N GLN A 43 -7.16 -3.74 16.93
CA GLN A 43 -8.39 -3.27 17.59
C GLN A 43 -8.12 -2.51 18.89
N SER A 44 -7.03 -2.81 19.60
CA SER A 44 -6.68 -2.13 20.85
C SER A 44 -6.26 -0.67 20.66
N GLY A 45 -5.93 -0.25 19.44
CA GLY A 45 -5.40 1.08 19.16
C GLY A 45 -4.02 1.36 19.79
N SER A 46 -3.37 0.33 20.34
CA SER A 46 -2.06 0.45 20.99
C SER A 46 -0.98 0.85 19.99
N MET A 47 -0.14 1.82 20.37
CA MET A 47 0.97 2.30 19.53
C MET A 47 2.08 1.26 19.32
N ASN A 48 2.07 0.15 20.06
CA ASN A 48 3.09 -0.90 19.95
C ASN A 48 2.91 -1.88 18.76
N LEU A 49 1.93 -1.68 17.87
CA LEU A 49 1.76 -2.54 16.69
C LEU A 49 3.03 -2.59 15.82
N LYS A 50 3.75 -1.46 15.70
CA LYS A 50 4.97 -1.36 14.88
C LYS A 50 6.09 -2.28 15.36
N ASP A 51 6.19 -2.50 16.67
CA ASP A 51 7.21 -3.39 17.26
C ASP A 51 6.80 -4.86 17.22
N ARG A 52 5.50 -5.11 17.08
CA ARG A 52 4.89 -6.45 17.15
C ARG A 52 4.62 -7.07 15.79
N LEU A 53 4.45 -6.26 14.75
CA LEU A 53 4.23 -6.71 13.37
C LEU A 53 5.24 -6.04 12.44
N THR A 54 6.14 -6.82 11.85
CA THR A 54 7.07 -6.33 10.82
C THR A 54 7.00 -7.21 9.57
N ILE A 55 7.27 -6.61 8.41
CA ILE A 55 7.27 -7.29 7.11
C ILE A 55 8.60 -6.95 6.45
N GLU A 56 9.35 -7.98 6.07
CA GLU A 56 10.61 -7.89 5.36
C GLU A 56 10.48 -8.66 4.05
N LEU A 57 10.72 -8.01 2.92
CA LEU A 57 10.73 -8.66 1.60
C LEU A 57 12.17 -8.87 1.15
N HIS A 58 12.45 -10.04 0.61
CA HIS A 58 13.74 -10.35 0.00
C HIS A 58 13.90 -9.62 -1.34
N ALA A 59 15.14 -9.53 -1.81
CA ALA A 59 15.48 -8.85 -3.07
C ALA A 59 14.83 -9.48 -4.32
N ASP A 60 14.34 -10.71 -4.24
CA ASP A 60 13.61 -11.37 -5.33
C ASP A 60 12.18 -10.85 -5.52
N GLY A 61 11.68 -10.02 -4.59
CA GLY A 61 10.35 -9.42 -4.64
C GLY A 61 9.19 -10.40 -4.43
N ARG A 62 9.47 -11.68 -4.12
CA ARG A 62 8.44 -12.73 -3.97
C ARG A 62 8.49 -13.43 -2.63
N HIS A 63 9.65 -13.54 -1.99
CA HIS A 63 9.78 -14.16 -0.69
C HIS A 63 10.04 -13.12 0.39
N GLY A 64 9.76 -13.48 1.63
CA GLY A 64 10.02 -12.61 2.76
C GLY A 64 9.78 -13.27 4.10
N ILE A 65 9.89 -12.46 5.16
CA ILE A 65 9.61 -12.84 6.53
C ILE A 65 8.63 -11.84 7.12
N VAL A 66 7.49 -12.33 7.59
CA VAL A 66 6.58 -11.58 8.46
C VAL A 66 6.90 -11.96 9.89
N ARG A 67 7.12 -10.99 10.78
CA ARG A 67 7.32 -11.25 12.21
C ARG A 67 6.11 -10.80 13.00
N VAL A 68 5.53 -11.71 13.78
CA VAL A 68 4.46 -11.41 14.74
C VAL A 68 4.98 -11.72 16.13
N ASP A 69 5.05 -10.72 17.01
CA ASP A 69 5.68 -10.84 18.33
C ASP A 69 7.08 -11.45 18.27
N ARG A 70 7.87 -11.01 17.28
CA ARG A 70 9.24 -11.48 16.97
C ARG A 70 9.32 -12.94 16.47
N VAL A 71 8.20 -13.65 16.34
CA VAL A 71 8.15 -14.98 15.75
C VAL A 71 8.22 -14.86 14.22
N PRO A 72 9.24 -15.43 13.55
CA PRO A 72 9.40 -15.33 12.11
C PRO A 72 8.47 -16.32 11.38
N LEU A 73 7.74 -15.81 10.39
CA LEU A 73 6.89 -16.57 9.49
C LEU A 73 7.39 -16.37 8.06
N ALA A 74 7.79 -17.46 7.41
CA ALA A 74 8.13 -17.42 5.99
C ALA A 74 6.88 -17.00 5.19
N CYS A 75 7.02 -16.02 4.31
CA CYS A 75 5.93 -15.54 3.47
C CYS A 75 6.28 -15.56 1.98
N LYS A 76 5.24 -15.49 1.16
CA LYS A 76 5.34 -15.40 -0.29
C LYS A 76 4.29 -14.43 -0.82
N LEU A 77 4.72 -13.49 -1.68
CA LEU A 77 3.85 -12.59 -2.41
C LEU A 77 3.30 -13.30 -3.65
N VAL A 78 1.99 -13.46 -3.72
CA VAL A 78 1.29 -14.16 -4.80
C VAL A 78 0.39 -13.20 -5.56
N ASP A 79 0.13 -13.48 -6.83
CA ASP A 79 -0.80 -12.69 -7.62
C ASP A 79 -2.21 -13.28 -7.50
N LEU A 80 -3.20 -12.43 -7.22
CA LEU A 80 -4.60 -12.81 -7.15
C LEU A 80 -5.17 -13.01 -8.56
N PRO A 81 -6.08 -13.99 -8.76
CA PRO A 81 -6.68 -14.24 -10.07
C PRO A 81 -7.67 -13.15 -10.51
N CYS A 82 -8.08 -12.26 -9.60
CA CYS A 82 -9.03 -11.19 -9.85
C CYS A 82 -8.47 -9.86 -9.34
N ILE A 83 -8.77 -8.78 -10.06
CA ILE A 83 -8.53 -7.42 -9.61
C ILE A 83 -9.59 -7.08 -8.56
N LEU A 84 -9.15 -6.66 -7.38
CA LEU A 84 -10.00 -6.15 -6.31
C LEU A 84 -9.85 -4.63 -6.25
N GLU A 85 -10.95 -3.91 -6.04
CA GLU A 85 -10.90 -2.47 -5.78
C GLU A 85 -11.09 -2.22 -4.28
N SER A 86 -10.23 -1.40 -3.68
CA SER A 86 -10.50 -0.85 -2.36
C SER A 86 -11.32 0.44 -2.50
N LEU A 87 -12.42 0.52 -1.74
CA LEU A 87 -13.32 1.67 -1.77
C LEU A 87 -13.45 2.25 -0.36
N LYS A 88 -13.33 3.57 -0.25
CA LYS A 88 -13.64 4.31 0.98
C LYS A 88 -15.03 4.93 0.89
N THR A 89 -15.70 4.99 2.04
CA THR A 89 -17.00 5.65 2.19
C THR A 89 -17.09 6.32 3.55
N VAL A 90 -17.93 7.33 3.66
CA VAL A 90 -18.29 8.01 4.92
C VAL A 90 -19.76 7.78 5.26
N ASP A 91 -20.63 7.70 4.25
CA ASP A 91 -22.09 7.59 4.38
C ASP A 91 -22.64 6.17 4.13
N LYS A 92 -21.79 5.23 3.72
CA LYS A 92 -22.14 3.86 3.29
C LYS A 92 -23.07 3.80 2.08
N LYS A 93 -23.13 4.87 1.28
CA LYS A 93 -23.92 4.97 0.04
C LYS A 93 -23.03 5.35 -1.14
N THR A 94 -22.20 6.36 -0.95
CA THR A 94 -21.24 6.85 -1.93
C THR A 94 -19.87 6.23 -1.63
N PHE A 95 -19.28 5.61 -2.65
CA PHE A 95 -18.02 4.90 -2.54
C PHE A 95 -17.00 5.53 -3.50
N TYR A 96 -15.78 5.74 -3.01
CA TYR A 96 -14.68 6.32 -3.77
C TYR A 96 -13.54 5.30 -3.85
N LYS A 97 -13.13 4.94 -5.07
CA LYS A 97 -11.99 4.04 -5.30
C LYS A 97 -10.71 4.65 -4.72
N THR A 98 -9.92 3.82 -4.03
CA THR A 98 -8.64 4.20 -3.43
C THR A 98 -7.45 3.48 -4.04
N ALA A 99 -7.57 2.19 -4.36
CA ALA A 99 -6.51 1.42 -5.00
C ALA A 99 -7.07 0.20 -5.75
N ASP A 100 -6.26 -0.31 -6.69
CA ASP A 100 -6.39 -1.66 -7.22
C ASP A 100 -5.51 -2.60 -6.40
N VAL A 101 -6.06 -3.76 -6.02
CA VAL A 101 -5.40 -4.79 -5.22
C VAL A 101 -5.40 -6.09 -6.02
N CYS A 102 -4.22 -6.60 -6.33
CA CYS A 102 -4.02 -7.83 -7.09
C CYS A 102 -2.98 -8.76 -6.46
N GLN A 103 -2.58 -8.50 -5.20
CA GLN A 103 -1.58 -9.27 -4.45
C GLN A 103 -2.01 -9.46 -2.99
#